data_AF-A0A7S2HT75-F1
#
_entry.id   AF-A0A7S2HT75-F1
#
_cell.length_a   1.000
_cell.length_b   1.000
_cell.length_c   1.000
_cell.angle_alpha   90.00
_cell.angle_beta   90.00
_cell.angle_gamma   90.00
#
_symmetry.space_group_name_H-M   'P 1'
#
loop_
_entity.id
_entity.type
_entity.pdbx_description
1 polymer ?
#
loop_
_entity_poly.entity_id
_entity_poly.type
_entity_poly.pdbx_seq_one_letter_code
_entity_poly.pdbx_strand_id
1 'polypeptide(L)'
;EVITTVDEDMAALLETFDRQGALRTTAIMILSDHGLHVSPAFLMGETAGLLENLMPLCHLILPRSLLDSSTDLRQNLLANQQKLVSSIDLHATLRQLAYWPNPPPPGPDTISNYERRPFRAKSLMGPIDNERPCADAGIPEDLCVCQVTS
;
A
#
# COMPACT_ATOMS: atom_id res chain seq x y z
N GLU A 1 6.09 1.51 -23.15
CA GLU A 1 5.08 2.15 -24.03
C GLU A 1 3.80 2.53 -23.29
N VAL A 2 3.24 1.69 -22.40
CA VAL A 2 2.03 2.06 -21.61
C VAL A 2 2.31 3.02 -20.45
N ILE A 3 3.47 2.92 -19.79
CA ILE A 3 3.82 3.84 -18.69
C ILE A 3 3.87 5.29 -19.18
N THR A 4 4.44 5.51 -20.38
CA THR A 4 4.56 6.84 -20.99
C THR A 4 3.22 7.48 -21.34
N THR A 5 2.15 6.71 -21.54
CA THR A 5 0.83 7.29 -21.86
C THR A 5 0.07 7.77 -20.63
N VAL A 6 0.46 7.35 -19.43
CA VAL A 6 -0.18 7.78 -18.16
C VAL A 6 0.69 8.78 -17.41
N ASP A 7 2.01 8.75 -17.61
CA ASP A 7 2.97 9.57 -16.87
C ASP A 7 2.70 11.08 -17.02
N GLU A 8 2.58 11.58 -18.24
CA GLU A 8 2.33 13.02 -18.50
C GLU A 8 1.00 13.49 -17.90
N ASP A 9 -0.08 12.71 -18.08
CA ASP A 9 -1.40 13.05 -17.55
C ASP A 9 -1.43 13.01 -16.02
N MET A 10 -0.76 12.03 -15.40
CA MET A 10 -0.68 11.89 -13.94
C MET A 10 0.18 13.01 -13.34
N ALA A 11 1.29 13.37 -13.97
CA ALA A 11 2.12 14.49 -13.56
C ALA A 11 1.32 15.81 -13.63
N ALA A 12 0.64 16.07 -14.76
CA ALA A 12 -0.19 17.26 -14.94
C ALA A 12 -1.33 17.35 -13.90
N LEU A 13 -1.93 16.22 -13.54
CA LEU A 13 -2.94 16.13 -12.49
C LEU A 13 -2.36 16.51 -11.11
N LEU A 14 -1.23 15.92 -10.74
CA LEU A 14 -0.58 16.17 -9.45
C LEU A 14 -0.08 17.62 -9.34
N GLU A 15 0.50 18.17 -10.41
CA GLU A 15 0.90 19.59 -10.48
C GLU A 15 -0.30 20.53 -10.35
N THR A 16 -1.43 20.18 -10.96
CA THR A 16 -2.67 20.96 -10.84
C THR A 16 -3.18 20.94 -9.40
N PHE A 17 -3.15 19.78 -8.74
CA PHE A 17 -3.55 19.66 -7.33
C PHE A 17 -2.61 20.45 -6.41
N ASP A 18 -1.30 20.45 -6.67
CA ASP A 18 -0.34 21.23 -5.89
C ASP A 18 -0.55 22.74 -6.08
N ARG A 19 -0.68 23.20 -7.33
CA ARG A 19 -0.91 24.62 -7.67
C ARG A 19 -2.21 25.16 -7.06
N GLN A 20 -3.25 24.33 -6.97
CA GLN A 20 -4.52 24.70 -6.34
C GLN A 20 -4.49 24.56 -4.80
N GLY A 21 -3.40 24.05 -4.23
CA GLY A 21 -3.28 23.78 -2.80
C GLY A 21 -4.08 22.57 -2.31
N ALA A 22 -4.66 21.77 -3.21
CA ALA A 22 -5.48 20.60 -2.89
C ALA A 22 -4.68 19.51 -2.15
N LEU A 23 -3.38 19.38 -2.42
CA LEU A 23 -2.50 18.44 -1.72
C LEU A 23 -2.34 18.74 -0.21
N ARG A 24 -2.75 19.93 0.25
CA ARG A 24 -2.69 20.29 1.68
C ARG A 24 -3.74 19.58 2.54
N THR A 25 -4.78 19.03 1.92
CA THR A 25 -5.90 18.35 2.61
C THR A 25 -6.28 17.02 1.96
N THR A 26 -5.60 16.62 0.88
CA THR A 26 -5.91 15.40 0.12
C THR A 26 -4.82 14.36 0.31
N ALA A 27 -5.23 13.15 0.70
CA ALA A 27 -4.40 11.95 0.62
C ALA A 27 -4.64 11.26 -0.73
N ILE A 28 -3.57 10.88 -1.43
CA ILE A 28 -3.61 10.21 -2.73
C ILE A 28 -2.88 8.88 -2.60
N MET A 29 -3.52 7.82 -3.11
CA MET A 29 -2.93 6.50 -3.26
C MET A 29 -2.89 6.17 -4.75
N ILE A 30 -1.70 5.92 -5.29
CA ILE A 30 -1.49 5.47 -6.67
C ILE A 30 -1.20 3.97 -6.59
N LEU A 31 -2.08 3.16 -7.18
CA LEU A 31 -2.06 1.70 -7.05
C LEU A 31 -2.20 1.07 -8.44
N SER A 32 -1.44 0.01 -8.71
CA SER A 32 -1.75 -0.92 -9.80
C SER A 32 -2.38 -2.20 -9.25
N ASP A 33 -3.11 -2.92 -10.10
CA ASP A 33 -3.71 -4.21 -9.77
C ASP A 33 -2.70 -5.36 -9.79
N HIS A 34 -1.66 -5.24 -10.61
CA HIS A 34 -0.53 -6.18 -10.71
C HIS A 34 0.76 -5.45 -11.11
N GLY A 35 1.90 -6.13 -11.06
CA GLY A 35 3.15 -5.66 -11.68
C GLY A 35 3.28 -6.11 -13.14
N LEU A 36 4.49 -6.15 -13.70
CA LEU A 36 4.69 -6.37 -15.14
C LEU A 36 4.32 -7.80 -15.57
N HIS A 37 3.30 -7.94 -16.44
CA HIS A 37 2.85 -9.25 -16.98
C HIS A 37 3.13 -9.44 -18.47
N VAL A 38 3.84 -8.51 -19.11
CA VAL A 38 4.16 -8.57 -20.54
C VAL A 38 5.66 -8.67 -20.81
N SER A 39 6.47 -8.88 -19.77
CA SER A 39 7.91 -9.08 -19.93
C SER A 39 8.18 -10.45 -20.58
N PRO A 40 9.28 -10.61 -21.34
CA PRO A 40 9.71 -11.92 -21.83
C PRO A 40 9.85 -12.94 -20.69
N ALA A 41 10.40 -12.52 -19.55
CA ALA A 41 10.53 -13.36 -18.36
C ALA A 41 9.17 -13.87 -17.86
N PHE A 42 8.15 -13.02 -17.77
CA PHE A 42 6.79 -13.44 -17.38
C PHE A 42 6.19 -14.39 -18.42
N LEU A 43 6.30 -14.06 -19.72
CA LEU A 43 5.74 -14.86 -20.80
C LEU A 43 6.41 -16.23 -20.94
N MET A 44 7.68 -16.35 -20.55
CA MET A 44 8.42 -17.61 -20.49
C MET A 44 8.23 -18.37 -19.17
N GLY A 45 7.45 -17.83 -18.22
CA GLY A 45 7.20 -18.46 -16.92
C GLY A 45 8.43 -18.46 -16.01
N GLU A 46 9.36 -17.52 -16.21
CA GLU A 46 10.50 -17.36 -15.32
C GLU A 46 10.06 -16.84 -13.96
N THR A 47 10.65 -17.37 -12.90
CA THR A 47 10.35 -17.00 -11.52
C THR A 47 10.42 -15.49 -11.28
N ALA A 48 11.40 -14.79 -11.85
CA ALA A 48 11.54 -13.35 -11.71
C ALA A 48 10.36 -12.59 -12.34
N GLY A 49 9.84 -13.05 -13.49
CA GLY A 49 8.68 -12.45 -14.15
C GLY A 49 7.39 -12.67 -13.35
N LEU A 50 7.21 -13.88 -12.80
CA LEU A 50 6.06 -14.17 -11.92
C LEU A 50 6.10 -13.33 -10.64
N LEU A 51 7.27 -13.18 -10.02
CA LEU A 51 7.45 -12.30 -8.87
C LEU A 51 7.15 -10.85 -9.21
N GLU A 52 7.67 -10.35 -10.33
CA GLU A 52 7.40 -8.98 -10.77
C GLU A 52 5.90 -8.76 -10.99
N ASN A 53 5.18 -9.71 -11.57
CA ASN A 53 3.74 -9.62 -11.74
C ASN A 53 2.96 -9.59 -10.40
N LEU A 54 3.41 -10.34 -9.39
CA LEU A 54 2.79 -10.37 -8.06
C LEU A 54 3.04 -9.09 -7.23
N MET A 55 3.92 -8.20 -7.68
CA MET A 55 4.29 -6.98 -6.97
C MET A 55 3.71 -5.74 -7.67
N PRO A 56 2.49 -5.31 -7.31
CA PRO A 56 1.91 -4.08 -7.84
C PRO A 56 2.63 -2.82 -7.35
N LEU A 57 2.50 -1.76 -8.13
CA LEU A 57 2.88 -0.40 -7.75
C LEU A 57 1.98 0.09 -6.62
N CYS A 58 2.57 0.65 -5.57
CA CYS A 58 1.82 1.30 -4.49
C CYS A 58 2.58 2.54 -3.98
N HIS A 59 2.05 3.74 -4.25
CA HIS A 59 2.57 5.00 -3.74
C HIS A 59 1.52 5.74 -2.92
N LEU A 60 1.97 6.37 -1.83
CA LEU A 60 1.16 7.24 -0.99
C LEU A 60 1.71 8.65 -1.01
N ILE A 61 0.83 9.61 -1.30
CA ILE A 61 1.09 11.05 -1.18
C ILE A 61 0.13 11.57 -0.12
N LEU A 62 0.67 12.04 1.00
CA LEU A 62 -0.12 12.48 2.15
C LEU A 62 0.06 13.98 2.40
N PRO A 63 -0.96 14.67 2.95
CA PRO A 63 -0.85 16.06 3.35
C PRO A 63 0.31 16.27 4.32
N ARG A 64 1.11 17.34 4.11
CA ARG A 64 2.20 17.69 5.05
C ARG A 64 1.69 17.87 6.48
N SER A 65 0.52 18.49 6.64
CA SER A 65 -0.14 18.66 7.94
C SER A 65 -0.40 17.34 8.67
N LEU A 66 -0.74 16.27 7.95
CA LEU A 66 -0.89 14.93 8.52
C LEU A 66 0.47 14.36 8.93
N LEU A 67 1.47 14.44 8.05
CA LEU A 67 2.81 13.94 8.33
C LEU A 67 3.53 14.70 9.45
N ASP A 68 3.16 15.96 9.67
CA ASP A 68 3.73 16.83 10.73
C ASP A 68 2.94 16.71 12.04
N SER A 69 1.75 16.10 12.03
CA SER A 69 0.92 15.92 13.23
C SER A 69 1.48 14.88 14.21
N SER A 70 2.36 13.98 13.73
CA SER A 70 3.01 12.95 14.54
C SER A 70 4.32 12.50 13.90
N THR A 71 5.42 12.65 14.64
CA THR A 71 6.74 12.16 14.22
C THR A 71 6.74 10.65 14.00
N ASP A 72 6.06 9.90 14.88
CA ASP A 72 5.97 8.44 14.82
C ASP A 72 5.26 7.98 13.54
N LEU A 73 4.17 8.65 13.16
CA LEU A 73 3.44 8.36 11.92
C LEU A 73 4.35 8.48 10.70
N ARG A 74 5.09 9.59 10.58
CA ARG A 74 6.03 9.82 9.48
C ARG A 74 7.14 8.76 9.46
N GLN A 75 7.70 8.44 10.62
CA GLN A 75 8.75 7.43 10.76
C GLN A 75 8.24 6.04 10.38
N ASN A 76 7.04 5.67 10.82
CA ASN A 76 6.40 4.40 10.46
C ASN A 76 6.22 4.29 8.95
N LEU A 77 5.65 5.31 8.29
CA LEU A 77 5.48 5.30 6.83
C LEU A 77 6.80 5.13 6.10
N LEU A 78 7.85 5.84 6.52
CA LEU A 78 9.19 5.72 5.93
C LEU A 78 9.79 4.33 6.16
N ALA A 79 9.65 3.79 7.37
CA ALA A 79 10.15 2.46 7.74
C ALA A 79 9.34 1.32 7.11
N ASN A 80 8.11 1.58 6.67
CA ASN A 80 7.24 0.59 6.01
C ASN A 80 7.51 0.45 4.51
N GLN A 81 8.33 1.33 3.93
CA GLN A 81 8.74 1.18 2.54
C GLN A 81 9.40 -0.18 2.30
N GLN A 82 9.05 -0.84 1.20
CA GLN A 82 9.58 -2.16 0.79
C GLN A 82 9.28 -3.32 1.77
N LYS A 83 8.37 -3.13 2.74
CA LYS A 83 7.86 -4.22 3.58
C LYS A 83 6.64 -4.89 2.95
N LEU A 84 6.36 -6.13 3.38
CA LEU A 84 5.19 -6.88 2.93
C LEU A 84 3.89 -6.26 3.45
N VAL A 85 3.12 -5.73 2.51
CA VAL A 85 1.79 -5.13 2.73
C VAL A 85 0.80 -5.73 1.73
N SER A 86 -0.46 -5.82 2.13
CA SER A 86 -1.52 -6.32 1.25
C SER A 86 -2.67 -5.31 1.11
N SER A 87 -3.61 -5.60 0.21
CA SER A 87 -4.83 -4.80 0.05
C SER A 87 -5.65 -4.68 1.35
N ILE A 88 -5.52 -5.64 2.27
CA ILE A 88 -6.13 -5.62 3.59
C ILE A 88 -5.53 -4.49 4.45
N ASP A 89 -4.22 -4.28 4.38
CA ASP A 89 -3.53 -3.19 5.06
C ASP A 89 -3.86 -1.83 4.44
N LEU A 90 -3.98 -1.78 3.11
CA LEU A 90 -4.42 -0.57 2.39
C LEU A 90 -5.84 -0.18 2.81
N HIS A 91 -6.76 -1.15 2.92
CA HIS A 91 -8.10 -0.91 3.44
C HIS A 91 -8.07 -0.35 4.87
N ALA A 92 -7.27 -0.94 5.77
CA ALA A 92 -7.12 -0.45 7.13
C ALA A 92 -6.55 0.98 7.17
N THR A 93 -5.60 1.29 6.29
CA THR A 93 -5.01 2.62 6.13
C THR A 93 -6.05 3.65 5.67
N LEU A 94 -6.80 3.34 4.61
CA LEU A 94 -7.86 4.21 4.08
C LEU A 94 -8.95 4.46 5.13
N ARG A 95 -9.32 3.41 5.88
CA ARG A 95 -10.29 3.52 6.97
C ARG A 95 -9.75 4.43 8.08
N GLN A 96 -8.48 4.30 8.48
CA GLN A 96 -7.90 5.21 9.47
C GLN A 96 -7.88 6.65 8.97
N LEU A 97 -7.50 6.90 7.71
CA LEU A 97 -7.50 8.23 7.11
C LEU A 97 -8.91 8.85 7.07
N ALA A 98 -9.94 8.06 6.76
CA ALA A 98 -11.32 8.55 6.66
C ALA A 98 -11.91 9.06 7.98
N TYR A 99 -11.43 8.55 9.12
CA TYR A 99 -11.89 8.96 10.45
C TYR A 99 -10.90 9.86 11.19
N TRP A 100 -9.70 10.09 10.63
CA TRP A 100 -8.65 10.88 11.26
C TRP A 100 -9.14 12.29 11.65
N PRO A 101 -8.76 12.82 12.84
CA PRO A 101 -7.86 12.25 13.84
C PRO A 101 -8.54 11.30 14.84
N ASN A 102 -9.81 10.99 14.66
CA ASN A 102 -10.57 10.12 15.55
C ASN A 102 -10.37 8.65 15.17
N PRO A 103 -10.55 7.72 16.13
CA PRO A 103 -10.59 6.31 15.80
C PRO A 103 -11.84 5.99 14.95
N PRO A 104 -11.73 5.05 13.99
CA PRO A 104 -12.90 4.59 13.25
C PRO A 104 -13.91 3.92 14.21
N PRO A 105 -15.22 4.04 13.95
CA PRO A 105 -16.25 3.44 14.78
C PRO A 105 -16.12 1.91 14.81
N PRO A 106 -16.66 1.23 15.83
CA PRO A 106 -16.76 -0.21 15.81
C PRO A 106 -17.54 -0.70 14.59
N GLY A 107 -17.07 -1.75 13.94
CA GLY A 107 -17.66 -2.35 12.74
C GLY A 107 -17.22 -3.81 12.60
N PRO A 108 -17.65 -4.53 11.55
CA PRO A 108 -17.24 -5.92 11.31
C PRO A 108 -15.71 -6.11 11.23
N ASP A 109 -14.96 -5.03 10.99
CA ASP A 109 -13.50 -5.00 10.92
C ASP A 109 -12.87 -4.24 12.11
N THR A 110 -13.43 -4.34 13.32
CA THR A 110 -12.77 -3.88 14.55
C THR A 110 -11.55 -4.72 14.90
N ILE A 111 -10.63 -4.17 15.69
CA ILE A 111 -9.47 -4.88 16.26
C ILE A 111 -9.91 -6.23 16.88
N SER A 112 -11.04 -6.26 17.61
CA SER A 112 -11.59 -7.49 18.20
C SER A 112 -12.01 -8.56 17.18
N ASN A 113 -12.34 -8.15 15.95
CA ASN A 113 -12.70 -9.06 14.87
C ASN A 113 -11.46 -9.43 14.05
N TYR A 114 -10.47 -8.54 13.93
CA TYR A 114 -9.15 -8.86 13.36
C TYR A 114 -8.41 -9.92 14.17
N GLU A 115 -8.47 -9.88 15.50
CA GLU A 115 -7.90 -10.94 16.36
C GLU A 115 -8.54 -12.32 16.13
N ARG A 116 -9.76 -12.36 15.57
CA ARG A 116 -10.48 -13.61 15.24
C ARG A 116 -10.28 -14.05 13.79
N ARG A 117 -9.72 -13.20 12.94
CA ARG A 117 -9.39 -13.56 11.55
C ARG A 117 -8.03 -14.25 11.53
N PRO A 118 -7.79 -15.15 10.56
CA PRO A 118 -6.48 -15.80 10.40
C PRO A 118 -5.37 -14.84 9.94
N PHE A 119 -5.69 -13.55 9.75
CA PHE A 119 -4.80 -12.49 9.32
C PHE A 119 -5.02 -11.24 10.16
N ARG A 120 -4.00 -10.36 10.21
CA ARG A 120 -4.00 -9.16 11.04
C ARG A 120 -3.80 -7.93 10.15
N ALA A 121 -4.87 -7.18 9.84
CA ALA A 121 -4.68 -5.93 9.11
C ALA A 121 -3.90 -4.93 9.94
N LYS A 122 -2.94 -4.28 9.31
CA LYS A 122 -2.15 -3.20 9.91
C LYS A 122 -2.25 -1.97 9.03
N SER A 123 -2.67 -0.85 9.61
CA SER A 123 -2.58 0.43 8.91
C SER A 123 -1.11 0.80 8.70
N LEU A 124 -0.79 1.35 7.52
CA LEU A 124 0.55 1.83 7.17
C LEU A 124 0.99 3.05 8.00
N MET A 125 0.06 3.68 8.73
CA MET A 125 0.34 4.75 9.70
C MET A 125 0.98 4.22 11.00
N GLY A 126 0.93 2.90 11.23
CA GLY A 126 1.64 2.18 12.29
C GLY A 126 2.79 1.32 11.74
N PRO A 127 3.62 0.70 12.60
CA PRO A 127 4.74 -0.12 12.15
C PRO A 127 4.29 -1.45 11.52
N ILE A 128 4.94 -1.83 10.42
CA ILE A 128 4.88 -3.17 9.80
C ILE A 128 6.17 -3.92 10.14
N ASP A 129 6.05 -5.22 10.45
CA ASP A 129 7.21 -6.06 10.78
C ASP A 129 7.95 -6.50 9.51
N ASN A 130 9.29 -6.53 9.52
CA ASN A 130 10.08 -6.97 8.37
C ASN A 130 9.84 -8.44 8.01
N GLU A 131 9.62 -9.28 9.02
CA GLU A 131 9.48 -10.73 8.88
C GLU A 131 8.01 -11.17 8.97
N ARG A 132 7.08 -10.27 8.62
CA ARG A 132 5.64 -10.59 8.64
C ARG A 132 5.34 -11.70 7.64
N PRO A 133 4.74 -12.82 8.07
CA PRO A 133 4.39 -13.90 7.14
C PRO A 133 3.20 -13.51 6.26
N CYS A 134 3.13 -14.06 5.05
CA CYS A 134 2.01 -13.85 4.12
C CYS A 134 0.64 -14.16 4.74
N ALA A 135 0.55 -15.19 5.57
CA ALA A 135 -0.68 -15.53 6.31
C ALA A 135 -1.17 -14.36 7.20
N ASP A 136 -0.27 -13.69 7.93
CA ASP A 136 -0.61 -12.53 8.75
C ASP A 136 -1.03 -11.31 7.90
N ALA A 137 -0.51 -11.22 6.66
CA ALA A 137 -0.92 -10.25 5.67
C ALA A 137 -2.21 -10.64 4.91
N GLY A 138 -2.78 -11.81 5.18
CA GLY A 138 -3.94 -12.34 4.46
C GLY A 138 -3.65 -12.66 2.98
N ILE A 139 -2.39 -12.91 2.65
CA ILE A 139 -1.94 -13.31 1.31
C ILE A 139 -1.96 -14.84 1.25
N PRO A 140 -2.70 -15.45 0.30
CA PRO A 140 -2.68 -16.89 0.05
C PRO A 140 -1.28 -17.42 -0.26
N GLU A 141 -1.05 -18.71 0.06
CA GLU A 141 0.27 -19.33 -0.09
C GLU A 141 0.78 -19.31 -1.55
N ASP A 142 -0.12 -19.55 -2.50
CA ASP A 142 0.15 -19.54 -3.95
C ASP A 142 0.44 -18.13 -4.52
N LEU A 143 0.16 -17.08 -3.76
CA LEU A 143 0.43 -15.67 -4.11
C LEU A 143 1.56 -15.06 -3.25
N CYS A 144 2.20 -15.87 -2.40
CA CYS A 144 3.20 -15.37 -1.46
C CYS A 144 4.58 -15.20 -2.11
N VAL A 145 5.00 -13.95 -2.32
CA VAL A 145 6.32 -13.62 -2.91
C VAL A 145 7.52 -13.93 -2.01
N CYS A 146 7.29 -14.07 -0.69
CA CYS A 146 8.36 -14.29 0.29
C CYS A 146 8.99 -15.69 0.22
N GLN A 147 8.34 -16.66 -0.44
CA GLN A 147 8.82 -18.04 -0.52
C GLN A 147 9.93 -18.24 -1.56
N VAL A 148 10.25 -17.22 -2.35
CA VAL A 148 11.12 -17.34 -3.52
C VAL A 148 12.54 -16.80 -3.27
N THR A 149 12.78 -16.18 -2.12
CA THR A 149 14.07 -15.55 -1.75
C THR A 149 14.85 -16.32 -0.67
N SER A 150 14.71 -17.64 -0.58
CA SER A 150 15.48 -18.49 0.35
C SER A 150 16.64 -19.22 -0.34
#